data_AF-A0A1N7E7X9-F1
#
_entry.id   AF-A0A1N7E7X9-F1
#
_cell.length_a   1.000
_cell.length_b   1.000
_cell.length_c   1.000
_cell.angle_alpha   90.00
_cell.angle_beta   90.00
_cell.angle_gamma   90.00
#
_symmetry.space_group_name_H-M   'P 1'
#
loop_
_entity.id
_entity.type
_entity.pdbx_description
1 polymer ?
#
loop_
_entity_poly.entity_id
_entity_poly.type
_entity_poly.pdbx_seq_one_letter_code
_entity_poly.pdbx_strand_id
1 'polypeptide(L)'
;MLKAVIYLPEGPDIRRWERICLNWCSRHDYQLVGLVRDDQDQTRWREVQGMMVHGRADVVVVASYRHLPQSAVPRVEAASRALSVVGPQHDDLNADD
;
A
#
# COMPACT_ATOMS: atom_id res chain seq x y z
N MET A 1 -20.18 4.83 9.36
CA MET A 1 -19.76 3.44 9.09
C MET A 1 -18.77 3.46 7.93
N LEU A 2 -17.56 2.94 8.12
CA LEU A 2 -16.56 2.86 7.04
C LEU A 2 -16.83 1.62 6.18
N LYS A 3 -16.63 1.72 4.87
CA LYS A 3 -16.73 0.62 3.92
C LYS A 3 -15.39 -0.11 3.84
N ALA A 4 -15.38 -1.38 4.18
CA ALA A 4 -14.21 -2.24 4.12
C ALA A 4 -14.24 -3.16 2.90
N VAL A 5 -13.11 -3.28 2.22
CA VAL A 5 -12.83 -4.40 1.33
C VAL A 5 -11.83 -5.33 2.01
N ILE A 6 -12.13 -6.63 2.02
CA ILE A 6 -11.20 -7.65 2.51
C ILE A 6 -10.32 -8.09 1.34
N TYR A 7 -9.01 -8.15 1.58
CA TYR A 7 -8.05 -8.68 0.62
C TYR A 7 -7.29 -9.86 1.22
N LEU A 8 -7.26 -10.99 0.51
CA LEU A 8 -6.71 -12.26 0.97
C LEU A 8 -5.88 -12.91 -0.14
N PRO A 9 -4.76 -13.56 0.17
CA PRO A 9 -4.05 -14.38 -0.81
C PRO A 9 -4.80 -15.72 -0.97
N GLU A 10 -4.75 -16.31 -2.17
CA GLU A 10 -5.12 -17.71 -2.35
C GLU A 10 -4.21 -18.66 -1.56
N GLY A 11 -4.78 -19.79 -1.10
CA GLY A 11 -4.02 -20.80 -0.37
C GLY A 11 -4.86 -21.65 0.60
N PRO A 12 -4.23 -22.63 1.27
CA PRO A 12 -4.92 -23.60 2.13
C PRO A 12 -5.58 -22.94 3.35
N ASP A 13 -5.03 -21.83 3.84
CA ASP A 13 -5.51 -21.12 5.03
C ASP A 13 -6.54 -20.02 4.74
N ILE A 14 -7.03 -19.89 3.50
CA ILE A 14 -7.87 -18.76 3.08
C ILE A 14 -9.12 -18.57 3.95
N ARG A 15 -9.78 -19.67 4.36
CA ARG A 15 -10.97 -19.62 5.23
C ARG A 15 -10.65 -19.14 6.64
N ARG A 16 -9.45 -19.42 7.13
CA ARG A 16 -8.97 -18.93 8.43
C ARG A 16 -8.76 -17.42 8.36
N TRP A 17 -8.11 -16.94 7.31
CA TRP A 17 -7.85 -15.51 7.11
C TRP A 17 -9.12 -14.71 6.86
N GLU A 18 -10.05 -15.24 6.06
CA GLU A 18 -11.37 -14.65 5.84
C GLU A 18 -12.11 -14.43 7.16
N ARG A 19 -12.13 -15.43 8.05
CA ARG A 19 -12.79 -15.33 9.36
C ARG A 19 -12.14 -14.26 10.26
N ILE A 20 -10.82 -14.17 10.25
CA ILE A 20 -10.09 -13.16 11.01
C ILE A 20 -10.46 -11.76 10.52
N CYS A 21 -10.46 -11.54 9.21
CA CYS A 21 -10.83 -10.25 8.62
C CYS A 21 -12.30 -9.89 8.87
N LEU A 22 -13.23 -10.85 8.74
CA LEU A 22 -14.65 -10.63 9.02
C LEU A 22 -14.90 -10.25 10.48
N ASN A 23 -14.24 -10.93 11.43
CA ASN A 23 -14.33 -10.59 12.85
C ASN A 23 -13.75 -9.19 13.12
N TRP A 24 -12.67 -8.80 12.43
CA TRP A 24 -12.15 -7.44 12.50
C TRP A 24 -13.18 -6.41 12.01
N CYS A 25 -13.76 -6.60 10.82
CA CYS A 25 -14.79 -5.70 10.30
C CYS A 25 -15.97 -5.56 11.27
N SER A 26 -16.45 -6.66 11.85
CA SER A 26 -17.55 -6.66 12.81
C SER A 26 -17.22 -5.88 14.09
N ARG A 27 -16.01 -6.04 14.64
CA ARG A 27 -15.59 -5.35 15.87
C ARG A 27 -15.41 -3.85 15.69
N HIS A 28 -15.10 -3.41 14.48
CA HIS A 28 -14.86 -2.00 14.16
C HIS A 28 -16.05 -1.32 13.48
N ASP A 29 -17.21 -1.99 13.40
CA ASP A 29 -18.41 -1.49 12.72
C ASP A 29 -18.10 -1.05 11.28
N TYR A 30 -17.43 -1.92 10.53
CA TYR A 30 -17.17 -1.72 9.11
C TYR A 30 -18.20 -2.45 8.26
N GLN A 31 -18.72 -1.75 7.26
CA GLN A 31 -19.56 -2.35 6.22
C GLN A 31 -18.69 -3.10 5.24
N LEU A 32 -18.81 -4.42 5.16
CA LEU A 32 -18.12 -5.20 4.13
C LEU A 32 -18.75 -4.93 2.77
N VAL A 33 -17.99 -4.32 1.85
CA VAL A 33 -18.42 -4.02 0.48
C VAL A 33 -17.83 -4.95 -0.57
N GLY A 34 -16.83 -5.76 -0.19
CA GLY A 34 -16.22 -6.71 -1.11
C GLY A 34 -15.19 -7.61 -0.43
N LEU A 35 -14.97 -8.77 -1.05
CA LEU A 35 -13.92 -9.72 -0.69
C LEU A 35 -13.15 -10.06 -1.97
N VAL A 36 -11.88 -9.66 -2.01
CA VAL A 36 -10.97 -9.91 -3.13
C VAL A 36 -10.00 -10.99 -2.69
N ARG A 37 -10.02 -12.11 -3.40
CA ARG A 37 -9.04 -13.20 -3.25
C ARG A 37 -8.04 -13.05 -4.36
N ASP A 38 -6.80 -12.77 -4.01
CA ASP A 38 -5.75 -12.58 -5.00
C ASP A 38 -5.21 -13.92 -5.50
N ASP A 39 -4.89 -13.94 -6.79
CA ASP A 39 -4.25 -15.06 -7.44
C ASP A 39 -2.74 -15.12 -7.08
N GLN A 40 -2.05 -16.16 -7.54
CA GLN A 40 -0.62 -16.32 -7.26
C GLN A 40 0.25 -15.19 -7.85
N ASP A 41 -0.24 -14.54 -8.91
CA ASP A 41 0.45 -13.44 -9.60
C ASP A 41 0.14 -12.07 -8.96
N GLN A 42 -0.67 -12.04 -7.91
CA GLN A 42 -1.07 -10.84 -7.14
C GLN A 42 -1.71 -9.74 -8.02
N THR A 43 -2.42 -10.13 -9.07
CA THR A 43 -2.94 -9.19 -10.06
C THR A 43 -4.21 -8.46 -9.61
N ARG A 44 -4.93 -9.02 -8.64
CA ARG A 44 -6.23 -8.52 -8.18
C ARG A 44 -6.12 -7.41 -7.15
N TRP A 45 -4.93 -7.11 -6.68
CA TRP A 45 -4.69 -5.88 -5.92
C TRP A 45 -5.19 -4.62 -6.64
N ARG A 46 -5.11 -4.58 -7.98
CA ARG A 46 -5.62 -3.45 -8.77
C ARG A 46 -7.13 -3.24 -8.59
N GLU A 47 -7.90 -4.31 -8.33
CA GLU A 47 -9.32 -4.24 -8.04
C GLU A 47 -9.57 -3.47 -6.72
N VAL A 48 -8.80 -3.80 -5.68
CA VAL A 48 -8.83 -3.12 -4.37
C VAL A 48 -8.47 -1.64 -4.53
N GLN A 49 -7.41 -1.33 -5.27
CA GLN A 49 -7.02 0.05 -5.55
C GLN A 49 -8.15 0.80 -6.27
N GLY A 50 -8.77 0.20 -7.28
CA GLY A 50 -9.92 0.78 -7.96
C GLY A 50 -11.12 1.00 -7.04
N MET A 51 -11.37 0.11 -6.08
CA MET A 51 -12.41 0.33 -5.07
C MET A 51 -12.10 1.53 -4.18
N MET A 52 -10.86 1.70 -3.75
CA MET A 52 -10.46 2.86 -2.94
C MET A 52 -10.51 4.17 -3.72
N VAL A 53 -9.93 4.21 -4.91
CA VAL A 53 -9.86 5.41 -5.77
C VAL A 53 -11.26 5.92 -6.12
N HIS A 54 -12.20 5.01 -6.39
CA HIS A 54 -13.59 5.38 -6.70
C HIS A 54 -14.47 5.53 -5.46
N GLY A 55 -13.91 5.55 -4.25
CA GLY A 55 -14.65 5.72 -3.00
C GLY A 55 -15.66 4.59 -2.73
N ARG A 56 -15.48 3.41 -3.32
CA ARG A 56 -16.30 2.22 -3.04
C ARG A 56 -15.87 1.55 -1.74
N ALA A 57 -14.59 1.64 -1.38
CA ALA A 57 -14.06 1.22 -0.09
C ALA A 57 -13.26 2.36 0.54
N ASP A 58 -13.38 2.50 1.85
CA ASP A 58 -12.64 3.49 2.65
C ASP A 58 -11.40 2.85 3.31
N VAL A 59 -11.48 1.54 3.60
CA VAL A 59 -10.41 0.78 4.27
C VAL A 59 -10.19 -0.59 3.60
N VAL A 60 -8.94 -1.04 3.59
CA VAL A 60 -8.57 -2.41 3.19
C VAL A 60 -8.22 -3.21 4.43
N VAL A 61 -8.86 -4.37 4.60
CA VAL A 61 -8.62 -5.27 5.73
C VAL A 61 -7.86 -6.50 5.24
N VAL A 62 -6.69 -6.73 5.84
CA VAL A 62 -5.83 -7.89 5.59
C VAL A 62 -5.52 -8.60 6.90
N ALA A 63 -5.44 -9.94 6.87
CA ALA A 63 -5.12 -10.72 8.07
C ALA A 63 -3.65 -10.57 8.51
N SER A 64 -2.76 -10.22 7.57
CA SER A 64 -1.33 -10.01 7.80
C SER A 64 -0.79 -9.06 6.74
N TYR A 65 0.11 -8.15 7.11
CA TYR A 65 0.81 -7.29 6.15
C TYR A 65 1.59 -8.08 5.10
N ARG A 66 2.03 -9.32 5.41
CA ARG A 66 2.73 -10.19 4.45
C ARG A 66 1.83 -10.69 3.32
N HIS A 67 0.52 -10.53 3.46
CA HIS A 67 -0.42 -10.89 2.40
C HIS A 67 -0.53 -9.81 1.34
N LEU A 68 -0.14 -8.57 1.66
CA LEU A 68 -0.16 -7.48 0.69
C LEU A 68 0.92 -7.69 -0.36
N PRO A 69 0.66 -7.30 -1.62
CA PRO A 69 1.69 -7.22 -2.61
C PRO A 69 2.77 -6.25 -2.20
N GLN A 70 4.00 -6.48 -2.68
CA GLN A 70 5.12 -5.60 -2.37
C GLN A 70 4.86 -4.16 -2.84
N SER A 71 4.13 -3.99 -3.94
CA SER A 71 3.68 -2.69 -4.46
C SER A 71 2.61 -2.00 -3.62
N ALA A 72 1.95 -2.73 -2.71
CA ALA A 72 0.89 -2.23 -1.84
C ALA A 72 1.42 -1.70 -0.50
N VAL A 73 2.66 -2.03 -0.13
CA VAL A 73 3.33 -1.46 1.04
C VAL A 73 3.81 -0.05 0.67
N PRO A 74 3.44 1.00 1.42
CA PRO A 74 3.90 2.36 1.11
C PRO A 74 5.42 2.43 1.07
N ARG A 75 5.97 2.76 -0.09
CA ARG A 75 7.39 3.11 -0.22
C ARG A 75 7.53 4.60 0.12
N VAL A 76 8.21 4.88 1.24
CA VAL A 76 8.43 6.25 1.73
C VAL A 76 9.87 6.65 1.42
N GLU A 77 10.05 7.75 0.69
CA GLU A 77 11.36 8.32 0.36
C GLU A 77 11.42 9.79 0.73
N ALA A 78 12.58 10.24 1.24
CA ALA A 78 12.81 11.64 1.59
C ALA A 78 13.54 12.36 0.45
N ALA A 79 12.84 13.27 -0.23
CA ALA A 79 13.39 14.01 -1.38
C ALA A 79 14.47 15.05 -1.01
N SER A 80 14.50 15.52 0.24
CA SER A 80 15.37 16.62 0.68
C SER A 80 16.87 16.28 0.69
N ARG A 81 17.24 14.99 0.69
CA ARG A 81 18.66 14.57 0.71
C ARG A 81 19.38 14.77 -0.64
N ALA A 82 18.64 14.98 -1.72
CA ALA A 82 19.19 15.11 -3.07
C ALA A 82 19.62 16.55 -3.46
N LEU A 83 19.35 17.56 -2.61
CA LEU A 83 19.57 18.97 -2.96
C LEU A 83 20.84 19.61 -2.35
N SER A 84 21.73 18.82 -1.73
CA SER A 84 22.91 19.35 -1.02
C SER A 84 24.24 18.94 -1.68
N VAL A 85 24.42 19.14 -2.99
CA VAL A 85 25.75 19.17 -3.62
C VAL A 85 25.74 20.15 -4.81
N VAL A 86 25.75 21.45 -4.53
CA VAL A 86 26.33 22.45 -5.44
C VAL A 86 27.10 23.43 -4.55
N GLY A 87 28.37 23.13 -4.28
CA GLY A 87 29.30 24.11 -3.71
C GLY A 87 29.73 25.09 -4.81
N PRO A 88 30.02 26.37 -4.48
CA PRO A 88 30.44 27.35 -5.48
C PRO A 88 31.84 26.98 -6.01
N GLN A 89 32.00 26.92 -7.34
CA GLN A 89 33.31 26.98 -8.00
C GLN A 89 33.91 28.36 -7.74
N HIS A 90 34.99 28.39 -6.95
CA HIS A 90 35.88 29.54 -6.88
C HIS A 90 36.76 29.46 -8.13
N ASP A 91 36.39 30.19 -9.19
CA ASP A 91 37.27 30.41 -10.33
C ASP A 91 38.40 31.35 -9.87
N ASP A 92 39.53 30.76 -9.49
CA ASP A 92 40.77 31.50 -9.31
C ASP A 92 41.24 31.95 -10.70
N LEU A 93 40.89 33.19 -11.03
CA LEU A 93 41.55 34.00 -12.06
C LEU A 93 43.03 34.11 -11.70
N ASN A 94 43.86 33.26 -12.31
CA ASN A 94 45.29 33.51 -12.41
C ASN A 94 45.50 34.78 -13.24
N ALA A 95 45.81 35.86 -12.56
CA ALA A 95 46.42 37.04 -13.14
C ALA A 95 47.88 36.70 -13.53
N ASP A 96 48.29 37.31 -14.64
CA ASP A 96 49.61 37.27 -15.25
C ASP A 96 50.81 37.31 -14.28
N ASP A 97 51.85 36.52 -14.60
CA ASP A 97 53.26 36.97 -14.60
C ASP A 97 54.10 36.11 -15.56
#